data_AF-A0A8B6GRU0-F1
#
_entry.id   AF-A0A8B6GRU0-F1
#
_cell.length_a   1.000
_cell.length_b   1.000
_cell.length_c   1.000
_cell.angle_alpha   90.00
_cell.angle_beta   90.00
_cell.angle_gamma   90.00
#
_symmetry.space_group_name_H-M   'P 1'
#
loop_
_entity.id
_entity.type
_entity.pdbx_description
1 polymer ?
#
loop_
_entity_poly.entity_id
_entity_poly.type
_entity_poly.pdbx_seq_one_letter_code
_entity_poly.pdbx_strand_id
1 'polypeptide(L)'
;MADLGKDDSECGPLLFPGGETEGLKRLDTMMKKTNWVCKFAKPKTEPNTLAPSTTVLSPYLKFGCVSARTFYHDVQNVYRQNKNHTQPPTSLLGQLFWREFYYVIASVSPNFDKMEGNPICTQVDWDDNKEYLNAWRE
;
A
#
# COMPACT_ATOMS: atom_id res chain seq x y z
N MET A 1 17.70 8.71 -11.11
CA MET A 1 16.31 8.93 -11.55
C MET A 1 16.15 9.17 -13.05
N ALA A 2 17.22 9.07 -13.84
CA ALA A 2 17.22 9.39 -15.27
C ALA A 2 16.17 8.63 -16.10
N ASP A 3 15.93 7.34 -15.80
CA ASP A 3 14.89 6.53 -16.47
C ASP A 3 13.45 7.04 -16.23
N LEU A 4 13.26 7.85 -15.18
CA LEU A 4 11.99 8.51 -14.85
C LEU A 4 11.97 9.98 -15.29
N GLY A 5 12.99 10.43 -16.03
CA GLY A 5 13.11 11.82 -16.51
C GLY A 5 13.28 12.85 -15.39
N LYS A 6 13.72 12.43 -14.20
CA LYS A 6 13.95 13.32 -13.05
C LYS A 6 15.43 13.45 -12.71
N ASP A 7 15.83 14.64 -12.31
CA ASP A 7 17.16 14.91 -11.80
C ASP A 7 17.27 14.48 -10.33
N ASP A 8 18.40 13.87 -9.97
CA ASP A 8 18.61 13.37 -8.60
C ASP A 8 18.74 14.52 -7.58
N SER A 9 19.14 15.72 -8.00
CA SER A 9 19.22 16.92 -7.16
C SER A 9 17.85 17.52 -6.79
N GLU A 10 16.80 17.18 -7.55
CA GLU A 10 15.42 17.58 -7.26
C GLU A 10 14.74 16.64 -6.24
N CYS A 11 15.40 15.54 -5.88
CA CYS A 11 14.87 14.56 -4.96
C CYS A 11 15.16 14.94 -3.51
N GLY A 12 14.12 14.88 -2.67
CA GLY A 12 14.27 14.99 -1.22
C GLY A 12 15.04 13.79 -0.61
N PRO A 13 15.14 13.73 0.73
CA PRO A 13 15.89 12.67 1.40
C PRO A 13 15.36 11.27 1.04
N LEU A 14 16.26 10.31 0.84
CA LEU A 14 15.92 8.92 0.55
C LEU A 14 15.43 8.20 1.83
N LEU A 15 14.13 8.30 2.11
CA LEU A 15 13.52 7.71 3.31
C LEU A 15 13.29 6.19 3.20
N PHE A 16 13.10 5.68 1.98
CA PHE A 16 12.78 4.28 1.71
C PHE A 16 13.63 3.75 0.55
N PRO A 17 14.85 3.26 0.84
CA PRO A 17 15.70 2.67 -0.19
C PRO A 17 15.00 1.49 -0.90
N GLY A 18 15.18 1.38 -2.21
CA GLY A 18 14.60 0.30 -2.99
C GLY A 18 15.31 -1.05 -2.79
N GLY A 19 14.73 -2.10 -3.37
CA GLY A 19 15.36 -3.43 -3.47
C GLY A 19 14.83 -4.47 -2.48
N GLU A 20 15.06 -5.75 -2.80
CA GLU A 20 14.64 -6.90 -2.01
C GLU A 20 15.24 -6.89 -0.60
N THR A 21 16.55 -6.62 -0.48
CA THR A 21 17.26 -6.59 0.80
C THR A 21 16.60 -5.63 1.80
N GLU A 22 16.28 -4.40 1.39
CA GLU A 22 15.63 -3.43 2.27
C GLU A 22 14.16 -3.82 2.53
N GLY A 23 13.46 -4.32 1.51
CA GLY A 23 12.08 -4.79 1.66
C GLY A 23 11.93 -5.92 2.68
N LEU A 24 12.78 -6.95 2.61
CA LEU A 24 12.78 -8.07 3.54
C LEU A 24 13.20 -7.65 4.95
N LYS A 25 14.23 -6.80 5.07
CA LYS A 25 14.64 -6.22 6.37
C LYS A 25 13.50 -5.44 7.02
N ARG A 26 12.75 -4.67 6.22
CA ARG A 26 11.59 -3.91 6.71
C ARG A 26 10.45 -4.83 7.12
N LEU A 27 10.15 -5.86 6.32
CA LEU A 27 9.14 -6.86 6.65
C LEU A 27 9.45 -7.54 7.99
N ASP A 28 10.67 -8.07 8.15
CA ASP A 28 11.13 -8.70 9.39
C ASP A 28 10.99 -7.75 10.60
N THR A 29 11.42 -6.50 10.45
CA THR A 29 11.29 -5.47 11.50
C THR A 29 9.84 -5.25 11.91
N MET A 30 8.89 -5.26 10.97
CA MET A 30 7.47 -5.11 11.27
C MET A 30 6.88 -6.36 11.91
N MET A 31 7.29 -7.56 11.49
CA MET A 31 6.78 -8.83 12.02
C MET A 31 7.25 -9.10 13.46
N LYS A 32 8.43 -8.57 13.84
CA LYS A 32 8.90 -8.55 15.23
C LYS A 32 8.00 -7.76 16.18
N LYS A 33 7.20 -6.81 15.67
CA LYS A 33 6.22 -6.04 16.47
C LYS A 33 4.90 -6.79 16.62
N THR A 34 4.95 -8.01 17.17
CA THR A 34 3.82 -8.96 17.20
C THR A 34 2.53 -8.36 17.77
N ASN A 35 2.61 -7.62 18.88
CA ASN A 35 1.46 -6.93 19.49
C ASN A 35 0.84 -5.89 18.55
N TRP A 36 1.66 -5.13 17.82
CA TRP A 36 1.20 -4.17 16.84
C TRP A 36 0.53 -4.88 15.65
N VAL A 37 1.14 -5.95 15.13
CA VAL A 37 0.59 -6.76 14.03
C VAL A 37 -0.77 -7.37 14.40
N CYS A 38 -0.90 -7.90 15.62
CA CYS A 38 -2.16 -8.49 16.10
C CYS A 38 -3.25 -7.44 16.33
N LYS A 39 -2.89 -6.25 16.83
CA LYS A 39 -3.84 -5.16 17.12
C LYS A 39 -4.09 -4.21 15.95
N PHE A 40 -3.35 -4.36 14.84
CA PHE A 40 -3.44 -3.47 13.69
C PHE A 40 -4.88 -3.38 13.17
N ALA A 41 -5.40 -2.17 13.06
CA ALA A 41 -6.68 -1.91 12.42
C ALA A 41 -6.56 -0.64 11.58
N LYS A 42 -6.68 -0.76 10.26
CA LYS A 42 -6.47 0.35 9.33
C LYS A 42 -7.26 1.63 9.67
N PRO A 43 -8.55 1.60 10.08
CA PRO A 43 -9.27 2.82 10.45
C PRO A 43 -8.72 3.52 11.71
N LYS A 44 -7.89 2.84 12.51
CA LYS A 44 -7.29 3.38 13.75
C LYS A 44 -5.86 3.88 13.55
N THR A 45 -5.33 3.86 12.32
CA THR A 45 -4.01 4.41 12.03
C THR A 45 -4.11 5.91 11.76
N GLU A 46 -3.27 6.71 12.42
CA GLU A 46 -3.25 8.16 12.24
C GLU A 46 -2.62 8.56 10.89
N PRO A 47 -3.25 9.44 10.09
CA PRO A 47 -2.75 9.82 8.78
C PRO A 47 -1.68 10.93 8.81
N ASN A 48 -1.51 11.62 9.94
CA ASN A 48 -0.70 12.84 10.09
C ASN A 48 0.46 12.69 11.09
N THR A 49 0.86 11.46 11.41
CA THR A 49 2.03 11.20 12.25
C THR A 49 3.32 11.49 11.50
N LEU A 50 4.31 12.08 12.19
CA LEU A 50 5.63 12.37 11.62
C LEU A 50 6.38 11.11 11.16
N ALA A 51 6.16 9.99 11.85
CA ALA A 51 6.63 8.68 11.44
C ALA A 51 5.47 7.87 10.84
N PRO A 52 5.73 6.93 9.90
CA PRO A 52 4.66 6.13 9.31
C PRO A 52 3.89 5.30 10.34
N SER A 53 2.56 5.43 10.34
CA SER A 53 1.64 4.65 11.19
C SER A 53 1.31 3.26 10.62
N THR A 54 1.83 2.93 9.43
CA THR A 54 1.66 1.65 8.72
C THR A 54 3.02 1.03 8.35
N THR A 55 3.03 -0.13 7.69
CA THR A 55 4.27 -0.87 7.37
C THR A 55 5.16 -0.18 6.35
N VAL A 56 4.59 0.63 5.45
CA VAL A 56 5.26 1.17 4.25
C VAL A 56 5.90 0.07 3.39
N LEU A 57 5.26 -1.10 3.32
CA LEU A 57 5.69 -2.20 2.44
C LEU A 57 5.14 -2.06 1.01
N SER A 58 4.26 -1.08 0.75
CA SER A 58 3.62 -0.86 -0.55
C SER A 58 4.59 -0.71 -1.73
N PRO A 59 5.69 0.08 -1.69
CA PRO A 59 6.61 0.16 -2.83
C PRO A 59 7.30 -1.19 -3.09
N TYR A 60 7.69 -1.92 -2.04
CA TYR A 60 8.34 -3.22 -2.17
C TYR A 60 7.40 -4.29 -2.72
N LEU A 61 6.12 -4.24 -2.36
CA LEU A 61 5.09 -5.11 -2.93
C LEU A 61 4.80 -4.78 -4.39
N LYS A 62 4.77 -3.49 -4.75
CA LYS A 62 4.59 -3.06 -6.14
C LYS A 62 5.72 -3.64 -7.00
N PHE A 63 6.98 -3.40 -6.62
CA PHE A 63 8.13 -3.81 -7.42
C PHE A 63 8.51 -5.29 -7.28
N GLY A 64 7.77 -6.07 -6.49
CA GLY A 64 8.08 -7.48 -6.26
C GLY A 64 9.32 -7.72 -5.39
N CYS A 65 9.91 -6.67 -4.82
CA CYS A 65 11.02 -6.75 -3.85
C CYS A 65 10.62 -7.54 -2.59
N VAL A 66 9.33 -7.55 -2.25
CA VAL A 66 8.77 -8.44 -1.24
C VAL A 66 7.64 -9.23 -1.87
N SER A 67 7.69 -10.56 -1.75
CA SER A 67 6.58 -11.40 -2.18
C SER A 67 5.37 -11.20 -1.27
N ALA A 68 4.21 -10.93 -1.87
CA ALA A 68 2.93 -10.89 -1.14
C ALA A 68 2.65 -12.21 -0.39
N ARG A 69 3.13 -13.35 -0.93
CA ARG A 69 3.02 -14.67 -0.30
C ARG A 69 3.89 -14.79 0.95
N THR A 70 5.14 -14.32 0.89
CA THR A 70 6.02 -14.26 2.06
C THR A 70 5.40 -13.40 3.15
N PHE A 71 4.93 -12.20 2.80
CA PHE A 71 4.25 -11.32 3.75
C PHE A 71 3.00 -11.98 4.35
N TYR A 72 2.18 -12.65 3.54
CA TYR A 72 1.03 -13.43 4.03
C TYR A 72 1.44 -14.48 5.07
N HIS A 73 2.45 -15.31 4.76
CA HIS A 73 2.90 -16.37 5.64
C HIS A 73 3.48 -15.82 6.95
N ASP A 74 4.22 -14.71 6.90
CA ASP A 74 4.80 -14.08 8.08
C ASP A 74 3.71 -13.51 9.02
N VAL A 75 2.69 -12.84 8.47
CA VAL A 75 1.54 -12.38 9.26
C VAL A 75 0.82 -13.57 9.90
N GLN A 76 0.60 -14.65 9.14
CA GLN A 76 -0.03 -15.86 9.66
C GLN A 76 0.81 -16.52 10.77
N ASN A 77 2.15 -16.50 10.66
CA ASN A 77 3.04 -16.99 11.70
C ASN A 77 2.85 -16.21 13.01
N VAL A 78 2.74 -14.88 12.94
CA VAL A 78 2.45 -14.04 14.12
C VAL A 78 1.06 -14.36 14.70
N TYR A 79 0.03 -14.50 13.86
CA TYR A 79 -1.33 -14.81 14.31
C TYR A 79 -1.45 -16.20 14.96
N ARG A 80 -0.68 -17.19 14.50
CA ARG A 80 -0.63 -18.52 15.17
C ARG A 80 -0.09 -18.44 16.59
N GLN A 81 0.82 -17.52 16.86
CA GLN A 81 1.39 -17.30 18.20
C GLN A 81 0.46 -16.50 19.12
N ASN A 82 -0.46 -15.71 18.55
CA ASN A 82 -1.42 -14.91 19.31
C ASN A 82 -2.81 -14.96 18.67
N LYS A 83 -3.68 -15.81 19.23
CA LYS A 83 -5.05 -16.03 18.73
C LYS A 83 -5.96 -14.79 18.84
N ASN A 84 -5.59 -13.79 19.64
CA ASN A 84 -6.36 -12.55 19.74
C ASN A 84 -5.77 -11.49 18.81
N HIS A 85 -6.27 -11.49 17.57
CA HIS A 85 -5.87 -10.54 16.55
C HIS A 85 -7.08 -9.99 15.79
N THR A 86 -6.92 -8.81 15.21
CA THR A 86 -7.92 -8.20 14.35
C THR A 86 -8.17 -9.04 13.10
N GLN A 87 -9.36 -8.91 12.52
CA GLN A 87 -9.77 -9.65 11.33
C GLN A 87 -9.91 -8.71 10.12
N PRO A 88 -9.90 -9.26 8.88
CA PRO A 88 -10.31 -8.49 7.71
C PRO A 88 -11.70 -7.86 7.92
N PRO A 89 -11.97 -6.67 7.34
CA PRO A 89 -11.16 -5.96 6.34
C PRO A 89 -10.09 -5.03 6.94
N THR A 90 -10.06 -4.87 8.27
CA THR A 90 -9.23 -3.83 8.92
C THR A 90 -7.86 -4.32 9.35
N SER A 91 -7.69 -5.63 9.55
CA SER A 91 -6.41 -6.24 9.93
C SER A 91 -5.31 -6.07 8.89
N LEU A 92 -4.07 -6.35 9.28
CA LEU A 92 -2.91 -6.28 8.37
C LEU A 92 -3.05 -7.30 7.23
N LEU A 93 -3.55 -8.51 7.55
CA LEU A 93 -3.92 -9.49 6.55
C LEU A 93 -5.05 -8.98 5.64
N GLY A 94 -6.03 -8.27 6.20
CA GLY A 94 -7.08 -7.60 5.43
C GLY A 94 -6.52 -6.61 4.39
N GLN A 95 -5.41 -5.94 4.67
CA GLN A 95 -4.77 -5.04 3.70
C GLN A 95 -4.15 -5.81 2.52
N LEU A 96 -3.63 -7.02 2.73
CA LEU A 96 -3.24 -7.91 1.63
C LEU A 96 -4.46 -8.37 0.82
N PHE A 97 -5.58 -8.66 1.46
CA PHE A 97 -6.80 -9.02 0.75
C PHE A 97 -7.36 -7.87 -0.08
N TRP A 98 -7.24 -6.61 0.38
CA TRP A 98 -7.54 -5.45 -0.45
C TRP A 98 -6.68 -5.38 -1.71
N ARG A 99 -5.39 -5.71 -1.63
CA ARG A 99 -4.53 -5.84 -2.81
C ARG A 99 -5.09 -6.91 -3.75
N GLU A 100 -5.36 -8.12 -3.27
CA GLU A 100 -5.89 -9.21 -4.13
C GLU A 100 -7.25 -8.85 -4.74
N PHE A 101 -8.15 -8.26 -3.96
CA PHE A 101 -9.46 -7.81 -4.42
C PHE A 101 -9.35 -6.86 -5.62
N TYR A 102 -8.51 -5.83 -5.53
CA TYR A 102 -8.32 -4.89 -6.64
C TYR A 102 -7.59 -5.51 -7.83
N TYR A 103 -6.62 -6.40 -7.60
CA TYR A 103 -5.97 -7.13 -8.70
C TYR A 103 -6.96 -8.00 -9.48
N VAL A 104 -7.84 -8.72 -8.78
CA VAL A 104 -8.87 -9.56 -9.42
C VAL A 104 -9.85 -8.69 -10.21
N ILE A 105 -10.42 -7.65 -9.59
CA ILE A 105 -11.39 -6.79 -10.28
C ILE A 105 -10.76 -6.08 -11.48
N ALA A 106 -9.55 -5.55 -11.36
CA ALA A 106 -8.87 -4.87 -12.46
C ALA A 106 -8.57 -5.83 -13.63
N SER A 107 -8.29 -7.10 -13.35
CA SER A 107 -8.00 -8.09 -14.41
C SER A 107 -9.21 -8.50 -15.25
N VAL A 108 -10.42 -8.32 -14.73
CA VAL A 108 -11.67 -8.68 -15.42
C VAL A 108 -12.49 -7.48 -15.88
N SER A 109 -12.16 -6.27 -15.40
CA SER A 109 -12.91 -5.06 -15.71
C SER A 109 -12.19 -4.26 -16.80
N PRO A 110 -12.74 -4.17 -18.02
CA PRO A 110 -12.17 -3.30 -19.04
C PRO A 110 -12.22 -1.85 -18.56
N ASN A 111 -11.23 -1.04 -18.98
CA ASN A 111 -11.15 0.38 -18.67
C ASN A 111 -11.14 0.69 -17.15
N PHE A 112 -10.61 -0.21 -16.31
CA PHE A 112 -10.62 -0.06 -14.85
C PHE A 112 -10.00 1.25 -14.34
N ASP A 113 -9.10 1.84 -15.11
CA ASP A 113 -8.34 3.06 -14.83
C ASP A 113 -9.00 4.36 -15.35
N LYS A 114 -10.15 4.29 -16.01
CA LYS A 114 -10.90 5.47 -16.49
C LYS A 114 -12.41 5.34 -16.23
N MET A 115 -13.12 6.46 -16.33
CA MET A 115 -14.56 6.51 -16.09
C MET A 115 -15.35 6.01 -17.31
N GLU A 116 -15.05 6.56 -18.50
CA GLU A 116 -15.77 6.20 -19.72
C GLU A 116 -15.49 4.75 -20.13
N GLY A 117 -16.58 4.01 -20.34
CA GLY A 117 -16.52 2.61 -20.75
C GLY A 117 -16.11 1.63 -19.65
N ASN A 118 -16.08 2.07 -18.39
CA ASN A 118 -15.84 1.20 -17.23
C ASN A 118 -17.19 0.75 -16.63
N PRO A 119 -17.53 -0.55 -16.69
CA PRO A 119 -18.85 -1.06 -16.34
C PRO A 119 -19.18 -0.96 -14.84
N ILE A 120 -18.17 -0.76 -13.99
CA ILE A 120 -18.34 -0.67 -12.53
C ILE A 120 -18.09 0.74 -12.00
N CYS A 121 -17.78 1.71 -12.88
CA CYS A 121 -17.53 3.10 -12.49
C CYS A 121 -18.80 3.93 -12.63
N THR A 122 -19.20 4.61 -11.56
CA THR A 122 -20.27 5.62 -11.61
C THR A 122 -19.87 6.75 -12.54
N GLN A 123 -20.74 7.08 -13.49
CA GLN A 123 -20.53 8.20 -14.40
C GLN A 123 -20.90 9.49 -13.67
N VAL A 124 -19.89 10.32 -13.43
CA VAL A 124 -20.00 11.61 -12.73
C VAL A 124 -19.48 12.70 -13.65
N ASP A 125 -20.23 13.79 -13.76
CA ASP A 125 -19.83 14.96 -14.54
C ASP A 125 -18.79 15.79 -13.75
N TRP A 126 -17.55 15.30 -13.74
CA TRP A 126 -16.43 15.97 -13.08
C TRP A 126 -16.00 17.22 -13.87
N ASP A 127 -15.70 18.31 -13.17
CA ASP A 127 -15.16 19.54 -13.75
C ASP A 127 -13.69 19.39 -14.20
N ASP A 128 -13.25 20.18 -15.19
CA ASP A 128 -11.87 20.25 -15.71
C ASP A 128 -11.23 21.61 -15.40
N ASN A 129 -11.29 22.02 -14.12
CA ASN A 129 -10.69 23.26 -13.67
C ASN A 129 -9.18 23.11 -13.45
N LYS A 130 -8.40 23.55 -14.44
CA LYS A 130 -6.92 23.49 -14.42
C LYS A 130 -6.29 24.32 -13.30
N GLU A 131 -6.90 25.42 -12.89
CA GLU A 131 -6.40 26.25 -11.80
C GLU A 131 -6.46 25.47 -10.47
N TYR A 132 -7.62 24.87 -10.17
CA TYR A 132 -7.80 24.07 -8.96
C TYR A 132 -6.96 22.80 -8.98
N LEU A 133 -6.82 22.16 -10.15
CA LEU A 133 -5.95 21.00 -10.28
C LEU A 133 -4.48 21.34 -10.02
N ASN A 134 -4.00 22.48 -10.52
CA ASN A 134 -2.64 22.93 -10.27
C ASN A 134 -2.44 23.29 -8.79
N ALA A 135 -3.39 24.01 -8.17
CA ALA A 135 -3.32 24.38 -6.76
C ALA A 135 -3.34 23.17 -5.80
N TRP A 136 -3.99 22.07 -6.18
CA TRP A 136 -3.99 20.82 -5.39
C TRP A 136 -2.71 19.99 -5.56
N ARG A 137 -2.05 20.09 -6.73
CA ARG A 137 -0.87 19.29 -7.07
C ARG A 137 0.39 19.77 -6.36
N GLU A 138 0.57 21.10 -6.29
CA GLU A 138 1.72 21.76 -5.67
C GLU A 138 1.64 21.77 -4.14
#